data_AF-W4RS10-F1
#
_entry.id   AF-W4RS10-F1
#
_cell.length_a   1.000
_cell.length_b   1.000
_cell.length_c   1.000
_cell.angle_alpha   90.00
_cell.angle_beta   90.00
_cell.angle_gamma   90.00
#
_symmetry.space_group_name_H-M   'P 1'
#
loop_
_entity.id
_entity.type
_entity.pdbx_description
1 polymer ?
#
loop_
_entity_poly.entity_id
_entity_poly.type
_entity_poly.pdbx_seq_one_letter_code
_entity_poly.pdbx_strand_id
1 'polypeptide(L)'
;MPLNGVLVKGGVHLEEMGMLKAIAFDKTGTLTKEVPAVTDFKLLSDENSSGLFAVIAALENKSQHPLASAIVRRAEADSVPYRDTVIEDFTSVTGKGLKGTIDGIVYYIRSPKYLRENVEDGIPGAVAEGISRLQSEGKTVMAAGVESRVLALIAVADEVRESSREVVSRLHELVIEKTIMGGSPSGSRYSPTWARP
;
A
#
# COMPACT_ATOMS: atom_id res chain seq x y z
N MET A 1 13.14 11.07 33.57
CA MET A 1 13.66 12.03 32.57
C MET A 1 13.16 11.61 31.20
N PRO A 2 12.66 12.52 30.34
CA PRO A 2 12.26 12.15 29.00
C PRO A 2 13.52 11.86 28.18
N LEU A 3 13.72 10.61 27.80
CA LEU A 3 14.72 10.22 26.81
C LEU A 3 14.10 10.51 25.45
N ASN A 4 14.49 11.60 24.78
CA ASN A 4 14.20 11.89 23.36
C ASN A 4 12.81 11.43 22.85
N GLY A 5 11.72 11.88 23.48
CA GLY A 5 10.36 11.57 23.02
C GLY A 5 9.79 10.20 23.43
N VAL A 6 10.47 9.43 24.28
CA VAL A 6 10.01 8.14 24.83
C VAL A 6 9.45 8.33 26.24
N LEU A 7 8.21 7.90 26.46
CA LEU A 7 7.55 7.88 27.77
C LEU A 7 7.47 6.44 28.30
N VAL A 8 8.17 6.15 29.40
CA VAL A 8 8.08 4.86 30.10
C VAL A 8 7.32 5.02 31.41
N LYS A 9 6.25 4.23 31.60
CA LYS A 9 5.38 4.29 32.79
C LYS A 9 5.93 3.44 33.95
N GLY A 10 7.04 3.89 34.55
CA GLY A 10 7.64 3.27 35.76
C GLY A 10 8.90 2.43 35.48
N GLY A 11 9.67 2.17 36.54
CA GLY A 11 11.00 1.54 36.44
C GLY A 11 11.00 0.06 36.03
N VAL A 12 9.96 -0.69 36.41
CA VAL A 12 9.85 -2.13 36.06
C VAL A 12 9.84 -2.34 34.54
N HIS A 13 9.13 -1.49 33.80
CA HIS A 13 9.09 -1.56 32.34
C HIS A 13 10.45 -1.25 31.68
N LEU A 14 11.29 -0.41 32.31
CA LEU A 14 12.65 -0.13 31.83
C LEU A 14 13.55 -1.37 31.96
N GLU A 15 13.44 -2.11 33.07
CA GLU A 15 14.17 -3.36 33.27
C GLU A 15 13.70 -4.45 32.31
N GLU A 16 12.39 -4.60 32.10
CA GLU A 16 11.81 -5.57 31.17
C GLU A 16 12.21 -5.29 29.71
N MET A 17 12.27 -4.02 29.29
CA MET A 17 12.78 -3.62 27.96
C MET A 17 14.21 -4.12 27.73
N GLY A 18 15.04 -4.10 28.77
CA GLY A 18 16.41 -4.63 28.79
C GLY A 18 16.49 -6.15 28.57
N MET A 19 15.37 -6.88 28.62
CA MET A 19 15.30 -8.35 28.47
C MET A 19 14.56 -8.81 27.21
N LEU A 20 14.00 -7.89 26.42
CA LEU A 20 13.29 -8.22 25.18
C LEU A 20 14.18 -8.97 24.18
N LYS A 21 13.59 -9.98 23.52
CA LYS A 21 14.22 -10.80 22.47
C LYS A 21 13.55 -10.67 21.11
N ALA A 22 12.35 -10.09 21.08
CA ALA A 22 11.57 -9.87 19.88
C ALA A 22 10.77 -8.59 20.05
N ILE A 23 10.51 -7.90 18.94
CA ILE A 23 9.69 -6.69 18.87
C ILE A 23 8.68 -6.93 17.77
N ALA A 24 7.39 -6.75 18.08
CA ALA A 24 6.33 -6.72 17.09
C ALA A 24 6.00 -5.25 16.80
N PHE A 25 6.04 -4.86 15.54
CA PHE A 25 5.62 -3.53 15.10
C PHE A 25 4.22 -3.62 14.51
N ASP A 26 3.36 -2.69 14.92
CA ASP A 26 2.23 -2.34 14.08
C ASP A 26 2.75 -1.63 12.82
N LYS A 27 2.09 -1.78 11.67
CA LYS A 27 2.57 -1.17 10.41
C LYS A 27 1.98 0.23 10.26
N THR A 28 0.66 0.32 10.30
CA THR A 28 -0.09 1.56 10.09
C THR A 28 0.23 2.55 11.21
N GLY A 29 0.65 3.76 10.85
CA GLY A 29 0.97 4.84 11.80
C GLY A 29 2.32 4.74 12.48
N THR A 30 2.78 3.51 12.74
CA THR A 30 4.05 3.24 13.39
C THR A 30 5.19 3.21 12.37
N LEU A 31 5.14 2.29 11.38
CA LEU A 31 6.17 2.21 10.34
C LEU A 31 5.82 3.05 9.11
N THR A 32 4.56 3.44 8.95
CA THR A 32 4.07 4.23 7.81
C THR A 32 3.64 5.62 8.22
N LYS A 33 3.54 6.54 7.26
CA LYS A 33 3.14 7.94 7.46
C LYS A 33 1.63 8.10 7.66
N GLU A 34 0.83 7.02 7.66
CA GLU A 34 -0.65 7.07 7.64
C GLU A 34 -1.27 7.83 6.46
N VAL A 35 -0.44 8.14 5.45
CA VAL A 35 -0.88 8.80 4.23
C VAL A 35 -0.76 7.79 3.10
N PRO A 36 -1.88 7.24 2.58
CA PRO A 36 -1.85 6.32 1.46
C PRO A 36 -1.37 7.05 0.20
N ALA A 37 -0.51 6.41 -0.58
CA ALA A 37 -0.01 6.93 -1.85
C ALA A 37 -0.22 5.91 -2.97
N VAL A 38 -0.39 6.39 -4.20
CA VAL A 38 -0.40 5.53 -5.39
C VAL A 38 1.01 4.98 -5.57
N THR A 39 1.16 3.66 -5.45
CA THR A 39 2.43 2.97 -5.64
C THR A 39 2.59 2.45 -7.06
N ASP A 40 1.48 2.11 -7.72
CA ASP A 40 1.47 1.53 -9.05
C ASP A 40 0.28 2.05 -9.84
N PHE A 41 0.53 2.44 -11.09
CA PHE A 41 -0.47 2.65 -12.11
C PHE A 41 -0.09 1.83 -13.33
N LYS A 42 -0.74 0.68 -13.52
CA LYS A 42 -0.44 -0.27 -14.59
C LYS A 42 -1.53 -0.19 -15.64
N LEU A 43 -1.18 0.34 -16.81
CA LEU A 43 -2.01 0.26 -18.00
C LEU A 43 -1.96 -1.15 -18.57
N LEU A 44 -3.12 -1.63 -19.01
CA LEU A 44 -3.32 -2.96 -19.57
C LEU A 44 -3.56 -2.91 -21.09
N SER A 45 -3.81 -1.71 -21.62
CA SER A 45 -3.97 -1.41 -23.04
C SER A 45 -3.08 -0.24 -23.42
N ASP A 46 -2.61 -0.20 -24.66
CA ASP A 46 -1.85 0.92 -25.22
C ASP A 46 -2.73 2.16 -25.53
N GLU A 47 -4.04 2.05 -25.31
CA GLU A 47 -4.97 3.18 -25.47
C GLU A 47 -4.75 4.24 -24.38
N ASN A 48 -4.13 5.35 -24.82
CA ASN A 48 -4.11 6.69 -24.21
C ASN A 48 -3.94 6.77 -22.67
N SER A 49 -2.73 6.46 -22.21
CA SER A 49 -2.28 6.45 -20.82
C SER A 49 -2.62 7.70 -20.00
N SER A 50 -2.42 8.89 -20.58
CA SER A 50 -2.58 10.18 -19.88
C SER A 50 -4.05 10.56 -19.70
N GLY A 51 -4.91 10.27 -20.68
CA GLY A 51 -6.33 10.55 -20.61
C GLY A 51 -7.03 9.71 -19.55
N LEU A 52 -6.67 8.42 -19.45
CA LEU A 52 -7.29 7.53 -18.47
C LEU A 52 -6.99 7.94 -17.02
N PHE A 53 -5.76 8.35 -16.72
CA PHE A 53 -5.42 8.79 -15.36
C PHE A 53 -6.14 10.08 -14.98
N ALA A 54 -6.32 11.01 -15.93
CA ALA A 54 -7.13 12.22 -15.72
C ALA A 54 -8.60 11.89 -15.41
N VAL A 55 -9.19 10.95 -16.14
CA VAL A 55 -10.54 10.45 -15.88
C VAL A 55 -10.64 9.83 -14.48
N ILE A 56 -9.69 8.97 -14.11
CA ILE A 56 -9.67 8.32 -12.79
C ILE A 56 -9.59 9.38 -11.69
N ALA A 57 -8.69 10.36 -11.82
CA ALA A 57 -8.55 11.45 -10.87
C ALA A 57 -9.81 12.30 -10.75
N ALA A 58 -10.51 12.57 -11.86
CA ALA A 58 -11.76 13.31 -11.87
C ALA A 58 -12.88 12.57 -11.10
N LEU A 59 -13.04 11.26 -11.35
CA LEU A 59 -14.01 10.42 -10.64
C LEU A 59 -13.70 10.37 -9.13
N GLU A 60 -12.43 10.20 -8.76
CA GLU A 60 -12.00 10.12 -7.37
C GLU A 60 -12.12 11.46 -6.63
N ASN A 61 -11.83 12.57 -7.29
CA ASN A 61 -12.04 13.90 -6.73
C ASN A 61 -13.50 14.15 -6.31
N LYS A 62 -14.46 13.50 -6.98
CA LYS A 62 -15.88 13.56 -6.64
C LYS A 62 -16.30 12.57 -5.53
N SER A 63 -15.54 11.51 -5.29
CA SER A 63 -15.88 10.44 -4.33
C SER A 63 -15.53 10.76 -2.87
N GLN A 64 -14.49 11.58 -2.64
CA GLN A 64 -13.96 11.95 -1.32
C GLN A 64 -13.55 10.79 -0.39
N HIS A 65 -13.34 9.58 -0.89
CA HIS A 65 -12.85 8.47 -0.06
C HIS A 65 -11.35 8.63 0.32
N PRO A 66 -10.87 8.04 1.44
CA PRO A 66 -9.46 8.15 1.83
C PRO A 66 -8.47 7.73 0.74
N LEU A 67 -8.78 6.68 -0.03
CA LEU A 67 -7.97 6.23 -1.17
C LEU A 67 -8.01 7.21 -2.36
N ALA A 68 -9.13 7.92 -2.52
CA ALA A 68 -9.31 8.94 -3.55
C ALA A 68 -8.26 10.05 -3.41
N SER A 69 -7.99 10.47 -2.17
CA SER A 69 -7.00 11.51 -1.86
C SER A 69 -5.59 11.16 -2.35
N ALA A 70 -5.23 9.86 -2.37
CA ALA A 70 -3.94 9.40 -2.86
C ALA A 70 -3.82 9.60 -4.38
N ILE A 71 -4.89 9.28 -5.11
CA ILE A 71 -4.97 9.41 -6.57
C ILE A 71 -4.99 10.89 -6.96
N VAL A 72 -5.82 11.70 -6.29
CA VAL A 72 -5.91 13.15 -6.54
C VAL A 72 -4.56 13.82 -6.28
N ARG A 73 -3.90 13.52 -5.16
CA ARG A 73 -2.58 14.06 -4.85
C ARG A 73 -1.52 13.65 -5.88
N ARG A 74 -1.58 12.41 -6.38
CA ARG A 74 -0.70 11.94 -7.44
C ARG A 74 -0.95 12.71 -8.75
N ALA A 75 -2.21 12.94 -9.10
CA ALA A 75 -2.59 13.73 -10.27
C ALA A 75 -2.14 15.19 -10.18
N GLU A 76 -2.25 15.81 -9.00
CA GLU A 76 -1.75 17.17 -8.76
C GLU A 76 -0.22 17.24 -8.88
N ALA A 77 0.50 16.27 -8.30
CA ALA A 77 1.96 16.20 -8.40
C ALA A 77 2.44 16.02 -9.86
N ASP A 78 1.71 15.22 -10.64
CA ASP A 78 2.00 14.96 -12.05
C ASP A 78 1.41 16.03 -13.00
N SER A 79 0.79 17.09 -12.46
CA SER A 79 0.13 18.17 -13.24
C SER A 79 -0.91 17.65 -14.25
N VAL A 80 -1.63 16.59 -13.89
CA VAL A 80 -2.65 15.96 -14.74
C VAL A 80 -3.92 16.84 -14.76
N PRO A 81 -4.44 17.20 -15.94
CA PRO A 81 -5.63 18.05 -16.04
C PRO A 81 -6.91 17.23 -15.81
N TYR A 82 -7.37 17.15 -14.57
CA TYR A 82 -8.59 16.40 -14.20
C TYR A 82 -9.75 17.28 -13.72
N ARG A 83 -9.47 18.55 -13.34
CA ARG A 83 -10.45 19.42 -12.65
C ARG A 83 -11.55 19.94 -13.58
N ASP A 84 -11.24 20.10 -14.86
CA ASP A 84 -12.18 20.61 -15.87
C ASP A 84 -12.99 19.48 -16.52
N THR A 85 -12.73 18.22 -16.14
CA THR A 85 -13.45 17.06 -16.66
C THR A 85 -14.89 17.06 -16.17
N VAL A 86 -15.83 17.16 -17.11
CA VAL A 86 -17.27 17.10 -16.81
C VAL A 86 -17.69 15.65 -16.66
N ILE A 87 -18.31 15.32 -15.53
CA ILE A 87 -18.77 13.97 -15.20
C ILE A 87 -20.29 13.95 -15.06
N GLU A 88 -20.94 13.26 -15.97
CA GLU A 88 -22.37 12.95 -15.98
C GLU A 88 -22.63 11.61 -15.25
N ASP A 89 -23.86 11.41 -14.76
CA ASP A 89 -24.33 10.16 -14.14
C ASP A 89 -23.42 9.56 -13.05
N PHE A 90 -22.72 10.42 -12.31
CA PHE A 90 -21.78 9.98 -11.28
C PHE A 90 -22.49 9.17 -10.19
N THR A 91 -21.96 7.97 -9.94
CA THR A 91 -22.43 7.09 -8.87
C THR A 91 -21.23 6.56 -8.08
N SER A 92 -21.34 6.62 -6.75
CA SER A 92 -20.40 5.97 -5.83
C SER A 92 -21.14 4.93 -5.00
N VAL A 93 -20.58 3.73 -4.89
CA VAL A 93 -21.11 2.70 -4.02
C VAL A 93 -20.00 2.14 -3.14
N THR A 94 -20.15 2.34 -1.84
CA THR A 94 -19.19 1.91 -0.81
C THR A 94 -18.82 0.44 -0.97
N GLY A 95 -17.51 0.15 -1.00
CA GLY A 95 -16.96 -1.20 -1.15
C GLY A 95 -17.01 -1.78 -2.57
N LYS A 96 -17.70 -1.12 -3.51
CA LYS A 96 -17.84 -1.55 -4.90
C LYS A 96 -17.03 -0.69 -5.85
N GLY A 97 -17.10 0.64 -5.68
CA GLY A 97 -16.33 1.61 -6.44
C GLY A 97 -17.20 2.73 -7.02
N LEU A 98 -16.70 3.33 -8.10
CA LEU A 98 -17.21 4.54 -8.74
C LEU A 98 -17.59 4.27 -10.20
N LYS A 99 -18.54 5.04 -10.70
CA LYS A 99 -18.95 5.07 -12.10
C LYS A 99 -19.29 6.51 -12.50
N GLY A 100 -19.02 6.87 -13.74
CA GLY A 100 -19.47 8.13 -14.32
C GLY A 100 -19.32 8.14 -15.83
N THR A 101 -19.99 9.06 -16.48
CA THR A 101 -19.98 9.24 -17.93
C THR A 101 -19.16 10.49 -18.26
N ILE A 102 -18.20 10.37 -19.17
CA ILE A 102 -17.34 11.47 -19.64
C ILE A 102 -17.29 11.35 -21.15
N ASP A 103 -17.63 12.44 -21.87
CA ASP A 103 -17.72 12.47 -23.33
C ASP A 103 -18.57 11.33 -23.92
N GLY A 104 -19.67 10.98 -23.23
CA GLY A 104 -20.55 9.87 -23.61
C GLY A 104 -20.03 8.46 -23.33
N ILE A 105 -18.81 8.32 -22.77
CA ILE A 105 -18.20 7.04 -22.43
C ILE A 105 -18.38 6.75 -20.95
N VAL A 106 -18.85 5.53 -20.64
CA VAL A 106 -19.07 5.07 -19.28
C VAL A 106 -17.78 4.50 -18.69
N TYR A 107 -17.18 5.26 -17.76
CA TYR A 107 -16.02 4.85 -17.00
C TYR A 107 -16.40 4.28 -15.63
N TYR A 108 -15.58 3.35 -15.14
CA TYR A 108 -15.68 2.82 -13.80
C TYR A 108 -14.32 2.72 -13.12
N ILE A 109 -14.35 2.76 -11.79
CA ILE A 109 -13.27 2.35 -10.89
C ILE A 109 -13.88 1.34 -9.92
N ARG A 110 -13.37 0.12 -9.83
CA ARG A 110 -14.00 -0.96 -9.05
C ARG A 110 -13.01 -1.69 -8.15
N SER A 111 -13.52 -2.20 -7.04
CA SER A 111 -12.78 -3.17 -6.22
C SER A 111 -12.67 -4.50 -6.99
N PRO A 112 -11.56 -5.26 -6.83
CA PRO A 112 -11.41 -6.56 -7.49
C PRO A 112 -12.55 -7.54 -7.20
N LYS A 113 -13.14 -7.47 -6.00
CA LYS A 113 -14.31 -8.28 -5.65
C LYS A 113 -15.50 -7.92 -6.51
N TYR A 114 -15.86 -6.64 -6.57
CA TYR A 114 -17.00 -6.18 -7.33
C TYR A 114 -16.80 -6.32 -8.84
N LEU A 115 -15.56 -6.18 -9.32
CA LEU A 115 -15.21 -6.43 -10.72
C LEU A 115 -15.55 -7.88 -11.13
N ARG A 116 -15.15 -8.88 -10.32
CA ARG A 116 -15.44 -10.30 -10.62
C ARG A 116 -16.93 -10.61 -10.68
N GLU A 117 -17.74 -9.91 -9.88
CA GLU A 117 -19.20 -10.10 -9.83
C GLU A 117 -19.93 -9.47 -11.03
N ASN A 118 -19.28 -8.59 -11.81
CA ASN A 118 -19.94 -7.72 -12.80
C ASN A 118 -19.23 -7.72 -14.17
N VAL A 119 -18.44 -8.75 -14.47
CA VAL A 119 -17.86 -8.99 -15.80
C VAL A 119 -18.32 -10.37 -16.26
N GLU A 120 -19.22 -10.42 -17.24
CA GLU A 120 -19.87 -11.65 -17.71
C GLU A 120 -18.86 -12.67 -18.26
N ASP A 121 -17.86 -12.20 -19.01
CA ASP A 121 -16.79 -13.04 -19.57
C ASP A 121 -15.65 -13.34 -18.58
N GLY A 122 -15.77 -12.87 -17.33
CA GLY A 122 -14.73 -12.94 -16.32
C GLY A 122 -13.55 -11.98 -16.54
N ILE A 123 -12.66 -11.93 -15.56
CA ILE A 123 -11.46 -11.09 -15.61
C ILE A 123 -10.38 -11.81 -16.42
N PRO A 124 -9.74 -11.18 -17.43
CA PRO A 124 -8.62 -11.79 -18.16
C PRO A 124 -7.49 -12.25 -17.23
N GLY A 125 -6.87 -13.39 -17.53
CA GLY A 125 -5.87 -14.01 -16.64
C GLY A 125 -4.72 -13.08 -16.24
N ALA A 126 -4.20 -12.30 -17.19
CA ALA A 126 -3.14 -11.32 -16.93
C ALA A 126 -3.56 -10.21 -15.94
N VAL A 127 -4.84 -9.82 -15.97
CA VAL A 127 -5.40 -8.83 -15.02
C VAL A 127 -5.55 -9.45 -13.64
N ALA A 128 -6.05 -10.69 -13.57
CA ALA A 128 -6.18 -11.43 -12.33
C ALA A 128 -4.82 -11.68 -11.65
N GLU A 129 -3.78 -12.05 -12.40
CA GLU A 129 -2.40 -12.16 -11.89
C GLU A 129 -1.86 -10.82 -11.39
N GLY A 130 -2.07 -9.74 -12.15
CA GLY A 130 -1.66 -8.40 -11.76
C GLY A 130 -2.27 -7.99 -10.42
N ILE A 131 -3.58 -8.22 -10.25
CA ILE A 131 -4.31 -7.98 -9.00
C ILE A 131 -3.71 -8.82 -7.87
N SER A 132 -3.59 -10.15 -8.05
CA SER A 132 -3.10 -11.06 -7.02
C SER A 132 -1.68 -10.71 -6.56
N ARG A 133 -0.80 -10.36 -7.50
CA ARG A 133 0.57 -9.94 -7.20
C ARG A 133 0.59 -8.69 -6.32
N LEU A 134 -0.10 -7.63 -6.74
CA LEU A 134 -0.15 -6.38 -5.98
C LEU A 134 -0.79 -6.55 -4.60
N GLN A 135 -1.84 -7.39 -4.49
CA GLN A 135 -2.45 -7.72 -3.20
C GLN A 135 -1.50 -8.50 -2.28
N SER A 136 -0.70 -9.41 -2.83
CA SER A 136 0.32 -10.16 -2.06
C SER A 136 1.43 -9.26 -1.51
N GLU A 137 1.68 -8.12 -2.15
CA GLU A 137 2.59 -7.07 -1.67
C GLU A 137 1.96 -6.18 -0.58
N GLY A 138 0.73 -6.48 -0.15
CA GLY A 138 0.00 -5.73 0.86
C GLY A 138 -0.57 -4.40 0.36
N LYS A 139 -0.78 -4.26 -0.95
CA LYS A 139 -1.36 -3.07 -1.57
C LYS A 139 -2.87 -3.23 -1.72
N THR A 140 -3.58 -2.11 -1.59
CA THR A 140 -5.00 -2.03 -1.95
C THR A 140 -5.12 -1.77 -3.44
N VAL A 141 -5.77 -2.68 -4.17
CA VAL A 141 -5.86 -2.64 -5.65
C VAL A 141 -7.26 -2.19 -6.07
N MET A 142 -7.32 -1.34 -7.08
CA MET A 142 -8.52 -0.91 -7.80
C MET A 142 -8.31 -1.17 -9.30
N ALA A 143 -9.40 -1.46 -10.00
CA ALA A 143 -9.37 -1.65 -11.45
C ALA A 143 -10.22 -0.56 -12.11
N ALA A 144 -9.65 0.11 -13.11
CA ALA A 144 -10.34 1.14 -13.87
C ALA A 144 -10.56 0.67 -15.31
N GLY A 145 -11.68 1.08 -15.91
CA GLY A 145 -12.01 0.68 -17.25
C GLY A 145 -13.29 1.30 -17.80
N VAL A 146 -13.71 0.77 -18.95
CA VAL A 146 -14.92 1.18 -19.67
C VAL A 146 -15.79 -0.04 -19.90
N GLU A 147 -17.10 0.10 -19.69
CA GLU A 147 -18.07 -1.00 -19.88
C GLU A 147 -17.66 -2.31 -19.17
N SER A 148 -17.29 -3.36 -19.92
CA SER A 148 -16.79 -4.65 -19.42
C SER A 148 -15.26 -4.80 -19.48
N ARG A 149 -14.54 -3.84 -20.08
CA ARG A 149 -13.10 -3.90 -20.33
C ARG A 149 -12.32 -3.21 -19.22
N VAL A 150 -11.30 -3.89 -18.69
CA VAL A 150 -10.37 -3.32 -17.70
C VAL A 150 -9.19 -2.70 -18.44
N LEU A 151 -8.97 -1.40 -18.24
CA LEU A 151 -7.92 -0.63 -18.92
C LEU A 151 -6.70 -0.40 -18.03
N ALA A 152 -6.88 -0.34 -16.71
CA ALA A 152 -5.77 -0.13 -15.78
C ALA A 152 -6.00 -0.77 -14.40
N LEU A 153 -4.89 -1.05 -13.72
CA LEU A 153 -4.85 -1.34 -12.29
C LEU A 153 -4.18 -0.18 -11.56
N ILE A 154 -4.79 0.26 -10.47
CA ILE A 154 -4.23 1.25 -9.55
C ILE A 154 -3.97 0.55 -8.22
N ALA A 155 -2.78 0.71 -7.67
CA ALA A 155 -2.42 0.20 -6.36
C ALA A 155 -2.09 1.35 -5.41
N VAL A 156 -2.63 1.26 -4.20
CA VAL A 156 -2.42 2.24 -3.13
C VAL A 156 -1.93 1.52 -1.89
N ALA A 157 -0.92 2.08 -1.26
CA ALA A 157 -0.41 1.63 0.03
C ALA A 157 0.09 2.81 0.86
N ASP A 158 0.16 2.64 2.17
CA ASP A 158 0.74 3.65 3.04
C ASP A 158 2.23 3.82 2.76
N GLU A 159 2.69 5.08 2.66
CA GLU A 159 4.11 5.36 2.57
C GLU A 159 4.84 4.93 3.84
N VAL A 160 5.91 4.16 3.70
CA VAL A 160 6.82 3.85 4.81
C VAL A 160 7.54 5.14 5.23
N ARG A 161 7.65 5.39 6.54
CA ARG A 161 8.47 6.51 7.04
C ARG A 161 9.92 6.27 6.66
N GLU A 162 10.61 7.31 6.25
CA GLU A 162 12.02 7.22 5.84
C GLU A 162 12.90 6.62 6.95
N SER A 163 12.64 7.04 8.20
CA SER A 163 13.31 6.54 9.40
C SER A 163 13.01 5.08 9.72
N SER A 164 11.89 4.51 9.24
CA SER A 164 11.47 3.15 9.63
C SER A 164 12.49 2.09 9.22
N ARG A 165 13.10 2.23 8.04
CA ARG A 165 14.11 1.25 7.58
C ARG A 165 15.34 1.24 8.47
N GLU A 166 15.85 2.43 8.79
CA GLU A 166 17.01 2.60 9.66
C GLU A 166 16.71 2.09 11.08
N VAL A 167 15.56 2.45 11.64
CA VAL A 167 15.14 2.02 12.99
C VAL A 167 15.01 0.50 13.06
N VAL A 168 14.37 -0.14 12.09
CA VAL A 168 14.24 -1.61 12.05
C VAL A 168 15.61 -2.27 11.91
N SER A 169 16.51 -1.73 11.06
CA SER A 169 17.87 -2.26 10.91
C SER A 169 18.64 -2.22 12.22
N ARG A 170 18.66 -1.05 12.88
CA ARG A 170 19.35 -0.87 14.17
C ARG A 170 18.79 -1.77 15.26
N LEU A 171 17.47 -1.94 15.31
CA LEU A 171 16.84 -2.83 16.31
C LEU A 171 17.12 -4.30 16.02
N HIS A 172 17.17 -4.72 14.75
CA HIS A 172 17.63 -6.07 14.38
C HIS A 172 19.07 -6.30 14.81
N GLU A 173 19.99 -5.37 14.54
CA GLU A 173 21.39 -5.46 14.97
C GLU A 173 21.50 -5.63 16.48
N LEU A 174 20.80 -4.79 17.26
CA LEU A 174 20.81 -4.85 18.73
C LEU A 174 20.22 -6.17 19.28
N VAL A 175 19.15 -6.70 18.67
CA VAL A 175 18.55 -7.99 19.07
C VAL A 175 19.47 -9.16 18.71
N ILE A 176 20.13 -9.11 17.56
CA ILE A 176 21.09 -10.12 17.11
C ILE A 176 22.31 -10.12 18.04
N GLU A 177 22.93 -8.98 18.29
CA GLU A 177 24.08 -8.83 19.20
C GLU A 177 23.76 -9.35 20.60
N LYS A 178 22.58 -9.02 21.14
CA LYS A 178 22.12 -9.50 22.43
C LYS A 178 21.87 -11.01 22.46
N THR A 179 21.39 -11.58 21.35
CA THR A 179 21.22 -13.04 21.21
C THR A 179 22.57 -13.75 21.15
N ILE A 180 23.55 -13.16 20.46
CA ILE A 180 24.93 -13.66 20.40
C ILE A 180 25.61 -13.56 21.78
N MET A 181 25.46 -12.44 22.49
CA MET A 181 26.01 -12.26 23.85
C MET A 181 25.31 -13.14 24.89
N GLY A 182 23.99 -13.32 24.79
CA GLY A 182 23.22 -14.24 25.64
C GLY A 182 23.45 -15.72 25.36
N GLY A 183 24.20 -16.04 24.30
CA GLY A 183 24.53 -17.39 23.83
C GLY A 183 25.81 -18.00 24.42
N SER A 184 26.31 -17.51 25.56
CA SER A 184 27.41 -18.17 26.28
C SER A 184 26.91 -19.01 27.47
N PRO A 185 26.74 -20.34 27.33
CA PRO A 185 27.10 -21.25 28.40
C PRO A 185 28.59 -21.56 28.27
N SER A 186 29.33 -21.35 29.36
CA SER A 186 30.69 -21.90 29.50
C SER A 186 30.71 -23.38 29.12
N GLY A 187 31.51 -23.73 28.10
CA GLY A 187 31.99 -25.09 27.85
C GLY A 187 31.16 -25.94 26.89
N SER A 188 31.44 -25.82 25.58
CA SER A 188 31.66 -26.95 24.65
C SER A 188 31.61 -26.41 23.22
N ARG A 189 32.66 -26.70 22.43
CA ARG A 189 32.72 -26.38 21.00
C ARG A 189 31.60 -27.12 20.26
N TYR A 190 30.68 -26.37 19.66
CA TYR A 190 29.89 -26.85 18.54
C TYR A 190 30.10 -25.90 17.37
N SER A 191 30.74 -26.38 16.33
CA SER A 191 30.90 -25.69 15.05
C SER A 191 29.79 -26.19 14.13
N PRO A 192 28.79 -25.38 13.74
CA PRO A 192 27.81 -25.83 12.77
C PRO A 192 28.43 -25.82 11.36
N THR A 193 28.23 -26.91 10.64
CA THR A 193 28.85 -27.24 9.35
C THR A 193 28.41 -26.37 8.16
N TRP A 194 27.49 -25.42 8.34
CA TRP A 194 27.06 -24.51 7.27
C TRP A 194 27.96 -23.27 7.13
N ALA A 195 28.92 -23.06 8.03
CA ALA A 195 29.91 -21.99 7.98
C ALA A 195 31.31 -22.53 7.66
N ARG A 196 31.50 -23.04 6.43
CA ARG A 196 32.80 -23.13 5.76
C ARG A 196 32.59 -22.77 4.28
N PRO A 197 33.59 -22.10 3.66
CA PRO A 197 33.43 -21.46 2.35
C PRO A 197 33.04 -22.42 1.23
#